data_AF-A0A6P0HNR6-F1
#
_entry.id   AF-A0A6P0HNR6-F1
#
_cell.length_a   1.000
_cell.length_b   1.000
_cell.length_c   1.000
_cell.angle_alpha   90.00
_cell.angle_beta   90.00
_cell.angle_gamma   90.00
#
_symmetry.space_group_name_H-M   'P 1'
#
loop_
_entity.id
_entity.type
_entity.pdbx_description
1 polymer ?
#
loop_
_entity_poly.entity_id
_entity_poly.type
_entity_poly.pdbx_seq_one_letter_code
_entity_poly.pdbx_strand_id
1 'polypeptide(L)'
;MIPTPGQTVGPFFGYALPFDDDNRLVPLGAPGAVRLGGRVLDGDGDPVPDAVLELWQTDPEGRVVQQPGSLLREGYGFTGWGRTSTDREGRWSFTTVRPGSSFFAITVLARGLLHRLFTRAYLPDAADDAFLLALPADRRSTLLTTEGEGGYVFDVRLQGDGETVFLTFPRG
;
A
#
# COMPACT_ATOMS: atom_id res chain seq x y z
N MET A 1 18.68 -22.40 6.11
CA MET A 1 17.81 -21.94 7.22
C MET A 1 16.41 -21.82 6.63
N ILE A 2 15.43 -22.58 7.12
CA ILE A 2 14.07 -22.55 6.55
C ILE A 2 13.34 -21.34 7.17
N PRO A 3 12.73 -20.44 6.37
CA PRO A 3 11.98 -19.31 6.91
C PRO A 3 10.85 -19.79 7.83
N THR A 4 10.60 -19.07 8.92
CA THR A 4 9.46 -19.33 9.81
C THR A 4 8.17 -19.33 9.00
N PRO A 5 7.31 -20.37 9.10
CA PRO A 5 6.03 -20.41 8.40
C PRO A 5 5.18 -19.19 8.77
N GLY A 6 4.63 -18.51 7.76
CA GLY A 6 3.69 -17.42 8.01
C GLY A 6 2.43 -17.97 8.68
N GLN A 7 2.11 -17.48 9.87
CA GLN A 7 0.80 -17.70 10.48
C GLN A 7 -0.15 -16.57 10.12
N THR A 8 -1.45 -16.88 10.10
CA THR A 8 -2.51 -15.88 10.00
C THR A 8 -2.42 -14.91 11.16
N VAL A 9 -2.36 -13.63 10.82
CA VAL A 9 -2.55 -12.51 11.73
C VAL A 9 -4.01 -12.57 12.20
N GLY A 10 -4.23 -13.00 13.45
CA GLY A 10 -5.57 -13.15 14.04
C GLY A 10 -6.34 -11.81 14.13
N PRO A 11 -7.66 -11.84 14.43
CA PRO A 11 -8.61 -10.73 14.27
C PRO A 11 -8.39 -9.50 15.18
N PHE A 12 -7.31 -9.48 15.98
CA PHE A 12 -7.05 -8.44 16.99
C PHE A 12 -5.98 -7.41 16.57
N PHE A 13 -5.47 -7.49 15.34
CA PHE A 13 -4.32 -6.69 14.91
C PHE A 13 -4.59 -5.20 14.64
N GLY A 14 -5.84 -4.82 14.33
CA GLY A 14 -6.20 -3.42 14.09
C GLY A 14 -6.02 -2.49 15.30
N TYR A 15 -5.97 -3.04 16.52
CA TYR A 15 -5.82 -2.28 17.77
C TYR A 15 -4.39 -2.18 18.31
N ALA A 16 -3.46 -3.03 17.86
CA ALA A 16 -2.15 -3.18 18.49
C ALA A 16 -0.96 -2.75 17.61
N LEU A 17 -1.17 -2.49 16.32
CA LEU A 17 -0.09 -2.26 15.35
C LEU A 17 0.10 -0.84 14.81
N PRO A 18 -0.94 -0.01 14.59
CA PRO A 18 -0.69 1.34 14.13
C PRO A 18 -0.22 2.18 15.31
N PHE A 19 1.02 2.66 15.24
CA PHE A 19 1.45 3.76 16.08
C PHE A 19 0.70 5.02 15.65
N ASP A 20 0.49 5.96 16.58
CA ASP A 20 -0.08 7.25 16.22
C ASP A 20 0.71 7.85 15.04
N ASP A 21 -0.02 8.27 14.01
CA ASP A 21 0.53 8.86 12.78
C ASP A 21 1.46 7.97 11.94
N ASP A 22 1.45 6.63 12.11
CA ASP A 22 2.27 5.73 11.28
C ASP A 22 1.94 5.84 9.77
N ASN A 23 0.70 6.18 9.45
CA ASN A 23 0.27 6.42 8.08
C ASN A 23 0.73 7.78 7.51
N ARG A 24 1.37 8.64 8.32
CA ARG A 24 1.95 9.92 7.89
C ARG A 24 3.45 9.77 7.72
N LEU A 25 3.88 9.48 6.49
CA LEU A 25 5.29 9.43 6.12
C LEU A 25 5.92 10.83 6.09
N VAL A 26 5.09 11.84 5.81
CA VAL A 26 5.42 13.26 5.94
C VAL A 26 4.30 14.01 6.65
N PRO A 27 4.57 15.16 7.30
CA PRO A 27 3.53 15.99 7.90
C PRO A 27 2.46 16.42 6.90
N LEU A 28 1.22 16.55 7.38
CA LEU A 28 0.14 17.16 6.60
C LEU A 28 0.53 18.58 6.18
N GLY A 29 0.39 18.89 4.89
CA GLY A 29 0.74 20.21 4.33
C GLY A 29 2.24 20.43 4.09
N ALA A 30 3.09 19.43 4.30
CA ALA A 30 4.49 19.51 3.86
C ALA A 30 4.56 19.77 2.33
N PRO A 31 5.54 20.54 1.83
CA PRO A 31 5.71 20.76 0.40
C PRO A 31 5.81 19.42 -0.37
N GLY A 32 4.97 19.25 -1.39
CA GLY A 32 4.93 18.00 -2.18
C GLY A 32 4.21 16.83 -1.50
N ALA A 33 3.56 17.05 -0.35
CA ALA A 33 2.74 16.04 0.29
C ALA A 33 1.53 15.69 -0.59
N VAL A 34 1.28 14.40 -0.73
CA VAL A 34 0.14 13.80 -1.42
C VAL A 34 -0.53 12.78 -0.52
N ARG A 35 -1.83 12.58 -0.74
CA ARG A 35 -2.58 11.49 -0.15
C ARG A 35 -2.55 10.28 -1.08
N LEU A 36 -2.31 9.09 -0.52
CA LEU A 36 -2.64 7.82 -1.18
C LEU A 36 -3.71 7.14 -0.35
N GLY A 37 -4.83 6.73 -0.94
CA GLY A 37 -5.86 6.01 -0.20
C GLY A 37 -6.84 5.28 -1.10
N GLY A 38 -7.84 4.64 -0.51
CA GLY A 38 -8.86 3.90 -1.24
C GLY A 38 -9.64 3.01 -0.30
N ARG A 39 -10.24 1.95 -0.84
CA ARG A 39 -10.94 0.90 -0.08
C ARG A 39 -10.28 -0.46 -0.27
N VAL A 40 -10.45 -1.33 0.72
CA VAL A 40 -10.26 -2.78 0.56
C VAL A 40 -11.63 -3.43 0.44
N LEU A 41 -11.83 -4.22 -0.62
CA LEU A 41 -13.09 -4.86 -0.96
C LEU A 41 -12.90 -6.38 -1.09
N ASP A 42 -13.89 -7.16 -0.66
CA ASP A 42 -13.92 -8.61 -0.84
C ASP A 42 -14.48 -9.03 -2.21
N GLY A 43 -14.75 -10.33 -2.39
CA GLY A 43 -15.25 -10.90 -3.65
C GLY A 43 -16.69 -10.51 -4.02
N ASP A 44 -17.49 -10.08 -3.04
CA ASP A 44 -18.85 -9.59 -3.26
C ASP A 44 -18.87 -8.06 -3.43
N GLY A 45 -17.70 -7.41 -3.32
CA GLY A 45 -17.55 -5.96 -3.39
C GLY A 45 -17.85 -5.26 -2.07
N ASP A 46 -18.00 -6.01 -0.98
CA ASP A 46 -18.26 -5.49 0.35
C ASP A 46 -16.96 -4.96 0.98
N PRO A 47 -17.04 -3.89 1.81
CA PRO A 47 -15.86 -3.32 2.46
C PRO A 47 -15.25 -4.28 3.49
N VAL A 48 -13.92 -4.35 3.53
CA VAL A 48 -13.15 -5.13 4.50
C VAL A 48 -12.68 -4.24 5.65
N PRO A 49 -13.31 -4.28 6.84
CA PRO A 49 -13.06 -3.31 7.91
C PRO A 49 -11.90 -3.69 8.86
N ASP A 50 -11.21 -4.80 8.59
CA ASP A 50 -10.14 -5.32 9.43
C ASP A 50 -8.86 -5.63 8.66
N ALA A 51 -8.64 -4.88 7.57
CA ALA A 51 -7.40 -4.94 6.80
C ALA A 51 -6.34 -3.99 7.37
N VAL A 52 -5.08 -4.41 7.28
CA VAL A 52 -3.90 -3.61 7.55
C VAL A 52 -3.13 -3.49 6.25
N LEU A 53 -2.74 -2.26 5.89
CA LEU A 53 -1.91 -1.98 4.74
C LEU A 53 -0.58 -1.41 5.18
N GLU A 54 0.48 -1.86 4.53
CA GLU A 54 1.83 -1.33 4.70
C GLU A 54 2.32 -0.80 3.36
N LEU A 55 2.93 0.38 3.38
CA LEU A 55 3.47 1.05 2.21
C LEU A 55 4.99 1.06 2.28
N TRP A 56 5.65 0.78 1.15
CA TRP A 56 7.07 1.07 0.91
C TRP A 56 7.21 1.87 -0.38
N GLN A 57 8.10 2.86 -0.39
CA GLN A 57 8.38 3.64 -1.59
C GLN A 57 9.79 4.22 -1.60
N THR A 58 10.21 4.71 -2.76
CA THR A 58 11.41 5.54 -2.91
C THR A 58 11.15 6.98 -2.49
N ASP A 59 12.23 7.74 -2.33
CA ASP A 59 12.16 9.21 -2.35
C ASP A 59 11.67 9.74 -3.73
N PRO A 60 11.37 11.05 -3.85
CA PRO A 60 10.95 11.67 -5.12
C PRO A 60 11.97 11.54 -6.25
N GLU A 61 13.25 11.36 -5.94
CA GLU A 61 14.32 11.14 -6.93
C GLU A 61 14.51 9.67 -7.32
N GLY A 62 13.70 8.76 -6.77
CA GLY A 62 13.71 7.34 -7.10
C GLY A 62 14.72 6.50 -6.33
N ARG A 63 15.33 7.03 -5.26
CA ARG A 63 16.28 6.30 -4.42
C ARG A 63 15.56 5.51 -3.34
N VAL A 64 16.03 4.29 -3.10
CA VAL A 64 15.57 3.47 -1.98
C VAL A 64 16.02 4.14 -0.68
N VAL A 65 15.04 4.49 0.15
CA VAL A 65 15.28 5.14 1.44
C VAL A 65 15.95 4.17 2.40
N GLN A 66 17.09 4.58 2.97
CA GLN A 66 17.86 3.80 3.95
C GLN A 66 17.71 4.31 5.39
N GLN A 67 16.89 5.34 5.60
CA GLN A 67 16.72 5.98 6.89
C GLN A 67 15.91 5.09 7.84
N PRO A 68 16.45 4.73 9.02
CA PRO A 68 15.69 4.01 10.05
C PRO A 68 14.72 4.94 10.78
N GLY A 69 13.82 4.37 11.60
CA GLY A 69 13.05 5.15 12.57
C GLY A 69 11.59 5.44 12.18
N SER A 70 10.94 4.54 11.44
CA SER A 70 9.52 4.71 11.08
C SER A 70 8.55 4.70 12.26
N LEU A 71 8.96 4.11 13.40
CA LEU A 71 8.16 4.03 14.63
C LEU A 71 8.12 5.34 15.43
N LEU A 72 9.14 6.19 15.27
CA LEU A 72 9.28 7.49 15.94
C LEU A 72 9.89 8.46 14.93
N ARG A 73 9.04 9.00 14.05
CA ARG A 73 9.46 10.02 13.09
C ARG A 73 9.55 11.34 13.85
N GLU A 74 10.71 11.65 14.45
CA GLU A 74 10.98 12.94 15.13
C GLU A 74 11.01 14.15 14.17
N GLY A 75 10.26 14.12 13.07
CA GLY A 75 10.14 15.23 12.12
C GLY A 75 11.30 15.42 11.13
N TYR A 76 12.42 14.70 11.28
CA TYR A 76 13.65 14.96 10.50
C TYR A 76 13.97 13.95 9.40
N GLY A 77 13.06 13.03 9.07
CA GLY A 77 13.37 11.96 8.13
C GLY A 77 12.20 11.37 7.36
N PHE A 78 12.32 11.33 6.04
CA PHE A 78 11.46 10.50 5.20
C PHE A 78 12.01 9.07 5.24
N THR A 79 11.22 8.13 5.77
CA THR A 79 11.64 6.72 5.92
C THR A 79 11.14 5.82 4.79
N GLY A 80 10.30 6.35 3.89
CA GLY A 80 9.76 5.59 2.75
C GLY A 80 8.78 4.48 3.15
N TRP A 81 8.43 4.35 4.44
CA TRP A 81 7.55 3.30 4.94
C TRP A 81 6.47 3.86 5.88
N GLY A 82 5.29 3.26 5.87
CA GLY A 82 4.27 3.47 6.89
C GLY A 82 3.21 2.37 6.92
N ARG A 83 2.38 2.36 7.96
CA ARG A 83 1.25 1.41 8.13
C ARG A 83 -0.07 2.13 8.41
N THR A 84 -1.17 1.57 7.93
CA THR A 84 -2.53 2.01 8.23
C THR A 84 -3.49 0.82 8.35
N SER A 85 -4.65 1.02 8.99
CA SER A 85 -5.73 0.02 9.05
C SER A 85 -6.97 0.57 8.35
N THR A 86 -7.86 -0.30 7.87
CA THR A 86 -9.13 0.11 7.30
C THR A 86 -10.14 0.55 8.37
N ASP A 87 -11.02 1.47 8.02
CA ASP A 87 -12.20 1.81 8.82
C ASP A 87 -13.39 0.88 8.53
N ARG A 88 -14.55 1.13 9.15
CA ARG A 88 -15.77 0.31 8.97
C ARG A 88 -16.27 0.25 7.53
N GLU A 89 -15.92 1.23 6.71
CA GLU A 89 -16.28 1.31 5.30
C GLU A 89 -15.12 0.83 4.40
N GLY A 90 -14.13 0.14 4.98
CA GLY A 90 -12.98 -0.44 4.28
C GLY A 90 -11.97 0.61 3.83
N ARG A 91 -12.11 1.88 4.24
CA ARG A 91 -11.26 2.97 3.74
C ARG A 91 -9.93 3.01 4.44
N TRP A 92 -8.88 3.35 3.70
CA TRP A 92 -7.52 3.52 4.19
C TRP A 92 -6.85 4.73 3.54
N SER A 93 -5.84 5.29 4.20
CA SER A 93 -4.98 6.30 3.55
C SER A 93 -3.64 6.52 4.26
N PHE A 94 -2.69 7.02 3.47
CA PHE A 94 -1.38 7.55 3.87
C PHE A 94 -1.24 9.02 3.46
N THR A 95 -0.44 9.76 4.21
CA THR A 95 0.13 11.06 3.78
C THR A 95 1.60 10.83 3.46
N THR A 96 2.00 11.04 2.21
CA THR A 96 3.35 10.74 1.72
C THR A 96 3.77 11.74 0.64
N VAL A 97 4.83 11.45 -0.12
CA VAL A 97 5.26 12.18 -1.31
C VAL A 97 5.15 11.30 -2.56
N ARG A 98 5.09 11.93 -3.74
CA ARG A 98 5.12 11.20 -5.02
C ARG A 98 6.46 10.45 -5.16
N PRO A 99 6.47 9.13 -5.43
CA PRO A 99 7.70 8.36 -5.54
C PRO A 99 8.35 8.54 -6.92
N GLY A 100 9.69 8.60 -6.96
CA GLY A 100 10.43 8.57 -8.22
C GLY A 100 10.40 7.21 -8.94
N SER A 101 10.07 6.12 -8.25
CA SER A 101 9.89 4.79 -8.86
C SER A 101 8.58 4.61 -9.63
N SER A 102 7.71 5.62 -9.70
CA SER A 102 6.41 5.59 -10.38
C SER A 102 5.35 4.64 -9.79
N PHE A 103 5.60 4.04 -8.63
CA PHE A 103 4.62 3.24 -7.90
C PHE A 103 4.86 3.28 -6.39
N PHE A 104 3.80 3.00 -5.63
CA PHE A 104 3.84 2.65 -4.21
C PHE A 104 3.78 1.13 -4.06
N ALA A 105 4.71 0.52 -3.32
CA ALA A 105 4.61 -0.91 -3.01
C ALA A 105 3.69 -1.09 -1.79
N ILE A 106 2.67 -1.94 -1.93
CA ILE A 106 1.65 -2.14 -0.91
C ILE A 106 1.65 -3.60 -0.48
N THR A 107 1.66 -3.83 0.82
CA THR A 107 1.34 -5.13 1.42
C THR A 107 -0.02 -5.06 2.08
N VAL A 108 -0.84 -6.10 1.89
CA VAL A 108 -2.19 -6.21 2.46
C VAL A 108 -2.24 -7.43 3.38
N LEU A 109 -2.73 -7.20 4.60
CA LEU A 109 -3.07 -8.23 5.57
C LEU A 109 -4.54 -8.06 5.94
N ALA A 110 -5.28 -9.14 6.05
CA ALA A 110 -6.69 -9.13 6.45
C ALA A 110 -7.07 -10.50 7.01
N ARG A 111 -8.18 -10.57 7.75
CA ARG A 111 -8.69 -11.86 8.23
C ARG A 111 -9.01 -12.78 7.06
N GLY A 112 -8.70 -14.06 7.19
CA GLY A 112 -8.90 -15.05 6.13
C GLY A 112 -7.76 -15.13 5.10
N LEU A 113 -6.84 -14.16 5.07
CA LEU A 113 -5.62 -14.26 4.26
C LEU A 113 -4.57 -15.13 4.98
N LEU A 114 -4.28 -16.31 4.41
CA LEU A 114 -3.25 -17.22 4.91
C LEU A 114 -1.84 -16.63 4.82
N HIS A 115 -1.62 -15.77 3.83
CA HIS A 115 -0.37 -15.07 3.57
C HIS A 115 -0.66 -13.61 3.25
N ARG A 116 0.26 -12.71 3.64
CA ARG A 116 0.23 -11.32 3.19
C ARG A 116 0.28 -11.26 1.66
N LEU A 117 -0.51 -10.36 1.09
CA LEU A 117 -0.56 -10.11 -0.34
C LEU A 117 0.33 -8.91 -0.67
N PHE A 118 1.06 -8.98 -1.78
CA PHE A 118 1.88 -7.88 -2.25
C PHE A 118 1.30 -7.32 -3.54
N THR A 119 1.25 -6.01 -3.69
CA THR A 119 0.83 -5.35 -4.94
C THR A 119 1.60 -4.04 -5.13
N ARG A 120 1.34 -3.35 -6.25
CA ARG A 120 1.88 -2.03 -6.56
C ARG A 120 0.75 -1.10 -6.99
N ALA A 121 0.66 0.06 -6.37
CA ALA A 121 -0.21 1.15 -6.83
C ALA A 121 0.63 2.08 -7.72
N TYR A 122 0.50 1.92 -9.03
CA TYR A 122 1.23 2.70 -10.02
C TYR A 122 0.61 4.07 -10.25
N LEU A 123 1.45 5.07 -10.46
CA LEU A 123 1.00 6.42 -10.81
C LEU A 123 0.26 6.40 -12.16
N PRO A 124 -0.71 7.31 -12.38
CA PRO A 124 -1.50 7.31 -13.61
C PRO A 124 -0.66 7.50 -14.88
N ASP A 125 0.52 8.13 -14.74
CA ASP A 125 1.47 8.42 -15.81
C ASP A 125 2.60 7.39 -15.96
N ALA A 126 2.56 6.27 -15.24
CA ALA A 126 3.58 5.21 -15.27
C ALA A 126 3.51 4.32 -16.54
N ALA A 127 3.11 4.86 -17.68
CA ALA A 127 2.76 4.09 -18.89
C ALA A 127 3.91 3.26 -19.47
N ASP A 128 5.16 3.68 -19.23
CA ASP A 128 6.36 3.07 -19.80
C ASP A 128 7.00 2.00 -18.88
N ASP A 129 6.40 1.69 -17.72
CA ASP A 129 6.94 0.67 -16.82
C ASP A 129 6.87 -0.73 -17.45
N ALA A 130 8.02 -1.41 -17.51
CA ALA A 130 8.16 -2.70 -18.18
C ALA A 130 7.28 -3.80 -17.56
N PHE A 131 7.05 -3.77 -16.24
CA PHE A 131 6.17 -4.75 -15.58
C PHE A 131 4.71 -4.48 -15.93
N LEU A 132 4.27 -3.21 -15.91
CA LEU A 132 2.92 -2.86 -16.35
C LEU A 132 2.66 -3.24 -17.81
N LEU A 133 3.62 -2.99 -18.70
CA LEU A 133 3.50 -3.31 -20.13
C LEU A 133 3.45 -4.81 -20.43
N ALA A 134 3.96 -5.66 -19.53
CA ALA A 134 3.90 -7.11 -19.67
C ALA A 134 2.53 -7.70 -19.32
N LEU A 135 1.63 -6.93 -18.69
CA LEU A 135 0.31 -7.40 -18.28
C LEU A 135 -0.74 -7.17 -19.38
N PRO A 136 -1.75 -8.06 -19.50
CA PRO A 136 -2.98 -7.76 -20.22
C PRO A 136 -3.59 -6.42 -19.78
N ALA A 137 -4.20 -5.68 -20.70
CA ALA A 137 -4.66 -4.31 -20.43
C ALA A 137 -5.68 -4.20 -19.28
N ASP A 138 -6.56 -5.20 -19.16
CA ASP A 138 -7.54 -5.36 -18.10
C ASP A 138 -6.92 -5.67 -16.74
N ARG A 139 -5.81 -6.44 -16.70
CA ARG A 139 -5.07 -6.68 -15.45
C ARG A 139 -4.21 -5.48 -15.07
N ARG A 140 -3.60 -4.82 -16.05
CA ARG A 140 -2.80 -3.60 -15.86
C ARG A 140 -3.61 -2.48 -15.22
N SER A 141 -4.87 -2.28 -15.63
CA SER A 141 -5.72 -1.23 -15.07
C SER A 141 -6.00 -1.42 -13.57
N THR A 142 -5.96 -2.65 -13.06
CA THR A 142 -6.14 -2.95 -11.61
C THR A 142 -4.98 -2.47 -10.74
N LEU A 143 -3.86 -2.07 -11.34
CA LEU A 143 -2.67 -1.57 -10.65
C LEU A 143 -2.52 -0.05 -10.72
N LEU A 144 -3.29 0.63 -11.58
CA LEU A 144 -3.20 2.07 -11.76
C LEU A 144 -4.01 2.79 -10.68
N THR A 145 -3.42 3.83 -10.08
CA THR A 145 -4.19 4.77 -9.29
C THR A 145 -5.01 5.69 -10.19
N THR A 146 -6.05 6.29 -9.62
CA THR A 146 -6.75 7.42 -10.23
C THR A 146 -6.47 8.69 -9.43
N GLU A 147 -6.66 9.85 -10.05
CA GLU A 147 -6.62 11.13 -9.34
C GLU A 147 -7.80 11.23 -8.36
N GLY A 148 -7.57 11.80 -7.19
CA GLY A 148 -8.58 12.06 -6.18
C GLY A 148 -8.23 13.27 -5.32
N GLU A 149 -8.93 13.43 -4.19
CA GLU A 149 -8.72 14.58 -3.32
C GLU A 149 -7.32 14.56 -2.69
N GLY A 150 -6.47 15.48 -3.13
CA GLY A 150 -5.12 15.69 -2.60
C GLY A 150 -4.10 14.63 -3.00
N GLY A 151 -4.39 13.78 -4.00
CA GLY A 151 -3.45 12.79 -4.50
C GLY A 151 -4.12 11.63 -5.23
N TYR A 152 -3.83 10.41 -4.81
CA TYR A 152 -4.11 9.19 -5.55
C TYR A 152 -5.12 8.28 -4.84
N VAL A 153 -6.02 7.70 -5.62
CA VAL A 153 -6.98 6.68 -5.19
C VAL A 153 -6.58 5.33 -5.75
N PHE A 154 -6.55 4.31 -4.90
CA PHE A 154 -6.23 2.93 -5.23
C PHE A 154 -7.14 2.00 -4.43
N ASP A 155 -8.14 1.41 -5.09
CA ASP A 155 -8.96 0.38 -4.45
C ASP A 155 -8.30 -0.99 -4.60
N VAL A 156 -8.25 -1.74 -3.50
CA VAL A 156 -7.77 -3.12 -3.46
C VAL A 156 -8.99 -4.04 -3.48
N ARG A 157 -9.12 -4.86 -4.53
CA ARG A 157 -10.12 -5.92 -4.64
C ARG A 157 -9.45 -7.26 -4.41
N LEU A 158 -9.83 -7.96 -3.34
CA LEU A 158 -9.17 -9.19 -2.91
C LEU A 158 -9.50 -10.39 -3.80
N GLN A 159 -10.67 -10.40 -4.44
CA GLN A 159 -11.15 -11.47 -5.29
C GLN A 159 -12.20 -10.95 -6.27
N GLY A 160 -12.46 -11.69 -7.35
CA GLY A 160 -13.62 -11.49 -8.23
C GLY A 160 -13.34 -10.58 -9.43
N ASP A 161 -14.39 -9.96 -9.95
CA ASP A 161 -14.27 -9.09 -11.12
C ASP A 161 -13.47 -7.82 -10.78
N GLY A 162 -12.40 -7.61 -11.55
CA GLY A 162 -11.43 -6.54 -11.31
C GLY A 162 -10.50 -6.81 -10.13
N GLU A 163 -10.30 -8.07 -9.73
CA GLU A 163 -9.32 -8.47 -8.72
C GLU A 163 -7.96 -7.81 -8.97
N THR A 164 -7.44 -7.15 -7.93
CA THR A 164 -6.13 -6.49 -7.96
C THR A 164 -5.05 -7.52 -8.27
N VAL A 165 -4.14 -7.21 -9.20
CA VAL A 165 -2.96 -8.06 -9.42
C VAL A 165 -2.10 -8.11 -8.16
N PHE A 166 -1.86 -9.32 -7.66
CA PHE A 166 -0.95 -9.59 -6.55
C PHE A 166 0.35 -10.28 -7.04
N LEU A 167 1.46 -9.90 -6.42
CA LEU A 167 2.81 -10.32 -6.77
C LEU A 167 3.28 -11.46 -5.87
N THR A 168 3.91 -12.46 -6.48
CA THR A 168 4.62 -13.52 -5.75
C THR A 168 6.12 -13.35 -5.94
N PHE A 169 6.86 -13.33 -4.84
CA PHE A 169 8.32 -13.38 -4.88
C PHE A 169 8.78 -14.82 -4.63
N PRO A 170 9.69 -15.38 -5.45
CA PRO A 170 10.28 -16.67 -5.16
C PRO A 170 10.84 -16.67 -3.74
N ARG A 171 10.48 -17.69 -2.95
CA ARG A 171 11.18 -17.93 -1.69
C ARG A 171 12.58 -18.43 -2.08
N GLY A 172 13.60 -17.60 -1.85
CA GLY A 172 15.00 -18.00 -2.01
C GLY A 172 15.41 -19.09 -1.04
#